data_AF-A0A935PUY9-F1
#
_entry.id   AF-A0A935PUY9-F1
#
_cell.length_a   1.000
_cell.length_b   1.000
_cell.length_c   1.000
_cell.angle_alpha   90.00
_cell.angle_beta   90.00
_cell.angle_gamma   90.00
#
_symmetry.space_group_name_H-M   'P 1'
#
loop_
_entity.id
_entity.type
_entity.pdbx_description
1 polymer ?
#
loop_
_entity_poly.entity_id
_entity_poly.type
_entity_poly.pdbx_seq_one_letter_code
_entity_poly.pdbx_strand_id
1 'polypeptide(L)'
;MDALFRAIGFVVVQWGQAEQSLDLLVAALFQECGGKRLAKKNRMPVMLAPKLEFVRKCVSQLPKLAPFNEEGLALVGAFDRLSQKRHDLIHGAVASLSPVGDAFSFVKLDVKDNFHHAREVRLQASEFPALTKDLVRLGADATALARKVWDQCVKPT
;
A
#
# COMPACT_ATOMS: atom_id res chain seq x y z
N MET A 1 -12.39 -20.14 13.08
CA MET A 1 -11.30 -19.40 13.72
C MET A 1 -10.04 -19.39 12.84
N ASP A 2 -9.48 -20.55 12.49
CA ASP A 2 -8.28 -20.67 11.64
C ASP A 2 -8.36 -19.93 10.30
N ALA A 3 -9.51 -19.98 9.63
CA ALA A 3 -9.70 -19.30 8.34
C ALA A 3 -9.56 -17.77 8.46
N LEU A 4 -10.12 -17.16 9.52
CA LEU A 4 -10.00 -15.72 9.76
C LEU A 4 -8.55 -15.33 10.04
N PHE A 5 -7.85 -16.07 10.90
CA PHE A 5 -6.46 -15.78 11.24
C PHE A 5 -5.52 -15.97 10.05
N ARG A 6 -5.73 -17.02 9.24
CA ARG A 6 -5.01 -17.20 7.98
C ARG A 6 -5.27 -16.04 7.02
N ALA A 7 -6.51 -15.59 6.91
CA ALA A 7 -6.87 -14.50 6.03
C ALA A 7 -6.20 -13.17 6.44
N ILE A 8 -6.32 -12.81 7.72
CA ILE A 8 -5.70 -11.59 8.27
C ILE A 8 -4.18 -11.69 8.22
N GLY A 9 -3.61 -12.84 8.62
CA GLY A 9 -2.17 -13.07 8.57
C GLY A 9 -1.62 -12.91 7.16
N PHE A 10 -2.31 -13.44 6.15
CA PHE A 10 -1.95 -13.25 4.75
C PHE A 10 -1.96 -11.76 4.35
N VAL A 11 -3.01 -11.01 4.70
CA VAL A 11 -3.11 -9.57 4.41
C VAL A 11 -1.95 -8.81 5.05
N VAL A 12 -1.64 -9.08 6.32
CA VAL A 12 -0.55 -8.44 7.06
C VAL A 12 0.80 -8.71 6.40
N VAL A 13 1.11 -9.97 6.08
CA VAL A 13 2.38 -10.37 5.47
C VAL A 13 2.55 -9.73 4.08
N GLN A 14 1.55 -9.87 3.21
CA GLN A 14 1.65 -9.31 1.85
C GLN A 14 1.69 -7.78 1.85
N TRP A 15 0.95 -7.13 2.74
CA TRP A 15 1.01 -5.67 2.89
C TRP A 15 2.39 -5.22 3.37
N GLY A 16 2.96 -5.90 4.37
CA GLY A 16 4.30 -5.60 4.88
C GLY A 16 5.36 -5.71 3.79
N GLN A 17 5.30 -6.76 2.97
CA GLN A 17 6.19 -6.91 1.81
C GLN A 17 6.01 -5.78 0.80
N ALA A 18 4.77 -5.44 0.44
CA ALA A 18 4.50 -4.35 -0.51
C ALA A 18 5.01 -3.00 0.02
N GLU A 19 4.77 -2.69 1.30
CA GLU A 19 5.19 -1.44 1.92
C GLU A 19 6.73 -1.34 2.01
N GLN A 20 7.42 -2.44 2.30
CA GLN A 20 8.87 -2.50 2.26
C GLN A 20 9.43 -2.26 0.84
N SER A 21 8.81 -2.85 -0.19
CA SER A 21 9.21 -2.58 -1.58
C SER A 21 8.94 -1.13 -1.99
N LEU A 22 7.86 -0.52 -1.50
CA LEU A 22 7.61 0.92 -1.67
C LEU A 22 8.68 1.77 -0.97
N ASP A 23 9.17 1.35 0.20
CA ASP A 23 10.28 2.03 0.89
C ASP A 23 11.56 2.01 0.07
N LEU A 24 11.88 0.87 -0.55
CA LEU A 24 13.03 0.76 -1.46
C LEU A 24 12.87 1.69 -2.66
N LEU A 25 11.69 1.74 -3.28
CA LEU A 25 11.40 2.67 -4.36
C LEU A 25 11.57 4.13 -3.92
N VAL A 26 11.01 4.50 -2.77
CA VAL A 26 11.15 5.86 -2.20
C VAL A 26 12.60 6.21 -1.96
N ALA A 27 13.39 5.30 -1.38
CA ALA A 27 14.81 5.50 -1.15
C ALA A 27 15.57 5.74 -2.47
N ALA A 28 15.36 4.89 -3.48
CA ALA A 28 15.95 5.03 -4.81
C ALA A 28 15.61 6.38 -5.44
N LEU A 29 14.33 6.77 -5.40
CA LEU A 29 13.87 8.05 -5.93
C LEU A 29 14.51 9.23 -5.21
N PHE A 30 14.60 9.17 -3.88
CA PHE A 30 15.10 10.23 -3.04
C PHE A 30 16.62 10.42 -3.19
N GLN A 31 17.37 9.33 -3.16
CA GLN A 31 18.84 9.33 -3.11
C GLN A 31 19.46 9.42 -4.52
N GLU A 32 18.95 8.65 -5.47
CA GLU A 32 19.62 8.43 -6.76
C GLU A 32 18.93 9.15 -7.94
N CYS A 33 17.60 9.26 -7.90
CA CYS A 33 16.86 9.84 -9.03
C CYS A 33 16.76 11.37 -8.99
N GLY A 34 17.31 12.03 -7.97
CA GLY A 34 17.18 13.49 -7.77
C GLY A 34 15.81 13.90 -7.20
N GLY A 35 15.06 12.95 -6.63
CA GLY A 35 13.77 13.19 -6.00
C GLY A 35 13.86 14.03 -4.72
N LYS A 36 15.02 14.13 -4.07
CA LYS A 36 15.21 14.93 -2.83
C LYS A 36 14.61 16.34 -2.91
N ARG A 37 14.74 17.03 -4.05
CA ARG A 37 14.19 18.39 -4.28
C ARG A 37 12.67 18.46 -4.33
N LEU A 38 12.01 17.33 -4.60
CA LEU A 38 10.55 17.20 -4.65
C LEU A 38 9.96 16.80 -3.29
N ALA A 39 10.81 16.38 -2.35
CA ALA A 39 10.39 15.96 -1.03
C ALA A 39 10.10 17.17 -0.13
N LYS A 40 9.02 17.10 0.66
CA LYS A 40 8.65 18.17 1.59
C LYS A 40 9.78 18.38 2.61
N LYS A 41 10.28 19.62 2.70
CA LYS A 41 11.38 20.00 3.61
C LYS A 41 12.68 19.19 3.39
N ASN A 42 12.92 18.66 2.18
CA ASN A 42 14.07 17.80 1.87
C ASN A 42 14.21 16.58 2.81
N ARG A 43 13.09 16.07 3.36
CA ARG A 43 13.05 14.89 4.23
C ARG A 43 12.41 13.73 3.50
N MET A 44 12.94 12.53 3.71
CA MET A 44 12.37 11.31 3.16
C MET A 44 10.98 11.05 3.76
N PRO A 45 9.96 10.76 2.94
CA PRO A 45 8.62 10.46 3.47
C PRO A 45 8.61 9.10 4.16
N VAL A 46 7.99 9.04 5.34
CA VAL A 46 7.94 7.83 6.20
C VAL A 46 6.53 7.23 6.28
N MET A 47 5.49 8.05 6.16
CA MET A 47 4.10 7.58 6.19
C MET A 47 3.62 7.26 4.78
N LEU A 48 2.70 6.30 4.64
CA LEU A 48 2.18 5.83 3.35
C LEU A 48 1.72 6.98 2.44
N ALA A 49 0.78 7.82 2.89
CA ALA A 49 0.24 8.90 2.04
C ALA A 49 1.34 9.86 1.52
N PRO A 50 2.25 10.38 2.36
CA PRO A 50 3.43 11.12 1.89
C PRO A 50 4.34 10.35 0.92
N LYS A 51 4.53 9.02 1.09
CA LYS A 51 5.31 8.20 0.16
C LYS A 51 4.65 8.16 -1.22
N LEU A 52 3.34 7.91 -1.25
CA LEU A 52 2.56 7.84 -2.50
C LEU A 52 2.54 9.18 -3.23
N GLU A 53 2.35 10.29 -2.51
CA GLU A 53 2.44 11.64 -3.09
C GLU A 53 3.84 11.91 -3.67
N PHE A 54 4.88 11.49 -2.96
CA PHE A 54 6.26 11.64 -3.40
C PHE A 54 6.56 10.84 -4.66
N VAL A 55 6.17 9.55 -4.70
CA VAL A 55 6.32 8.70 -5.89
C VAL A 55 5.59 9.33 -7.08
N ARG A 56 4.32 9.74 -6.90
CA ARG A 56 3.51 10.41 -7.93
C ARG A 56 4.21 11.64 -8.49
N LYS A 57 4.77 12.50 -7.63
CA LYS A 57 5.55 13.68 -8.03
C LYS A 57 6.79 13.30 -8.82
N CYS A 58 7.56 12.33 -8.32
CA CYS A 58 8.79 11.89 -8.98
C CYS A 58 8.54 11.36 -10.39
N VAL A 59 7.63 10.40 -10.56
CA VAL A 59 7.36 9.79 -11.88
C VAL A 59 6.72 10.76 -12.87
N SER A 60 6.11 11.85 -12.38
CA SER A 60 5.50 12.89 -13.23
C SER A 60 6.44 14.03 -13.59
N GLN A 61 7.44 14.34 -12.76
CA GLN A 61 8.26 15.54 -12.90
C GLN A 61 9.72 15.28 -13.22
N LEU A 62 10.23 14.06 -13.02
CA LEU A 62 11.62 13.73 -13.30
C LEU A 62 11.72 13.15 -14.73
N PRO A 63 12.38 13.83 -15.69
CA PRO A 63 12.43 13.37 -17.08
C PRO A 63 13.01 11.95 -17.23
N LYS A 64 14.00 11.60 -16.38
CA LYS A 64 14.61 10.26 -16.36
C LYS A 64 13.63 9.13 -16.00
N LEU A 65 12.47 9.46 -15.42
CA LEU A 65 11.45 8.50 -15.00
C LEU A 65 10.23 8.49 -15.93
N ALA A 66 10.26 9.25 -17.04
CA ALA A 66 9.17 9.27 -18.01
C ALA A 66 8.75 7.86 -18.49
N PRO A 67 9.67 6.89 -18.72
CA PRO A 67 9.28 5.53 -19.09
C PRO A 67 8.45 4.77 -18.05
N PHE A 68 8.48 5.21 -16.79
CA PHE A 68 7.79 4.56 -15.67
C PHE A 68 6.57 5.35 -15.18
N ASN A 69 6.14 6.38 -15.91
CA ASN A 69 5.05 7.24 -15.47
C ASN A 69 3.74 6.46 -15.26
N GLU A 70 3.29 5.74 -16.30
CA GLU A 70 2.06 4.96 -16.25
C GLU A 70 2.12 3.88 -15.17
N GLU A 71 3.19 3.09 -15.14
CA GLU A 71 3.41 2.03 -14.15
C GLU A 71 3.45 2.59 -12.72
N GLY A 72 4.15 3.71 -12.50
CA GLY A 72 4.24 4.36 -11.19
C GLY A 72 2.91 4.93 -10.71
N LEU A 73 2.13 5.55 -11.60
CA LEU A 73 0.79 6.05 -11.26
C LEU A 73 -0.18 4.90 -10.97
N ALA A 74 -0.11 3.81 -11.75
CA ALA A 74 -0.92 2.62 -11.52
C ALA A 74 -0.59 1.98 -10.15
N LEU A 75 0.70 1.88 -9.79
CA LEU A 75 1.13 1.36 -8.50
C LEU A 75 0.59 2.22 -7.35
N VAL A 76 0.70 3.55 -7.47
CA VAL A 76 0.16 4.49 -6.47
C VAL A 76 -1.35 4.31 -6.31
N GLY A 77 -2.09 4.19 -7.40
CA GLY A 77 -3.54 3.95 -7.37
C GLY A 77 -3.91 2.60 -6.72
N ALA A 78 -3.07 1.57 -6.88
CA ALA A 78 -3.26 0.28 -6.23
C ALA A 78 -3.05 0.36 -4.71
N PHE A 79 -2.00 1.05 -4.25
CA PHE A 79 -1.80 1.31 -2.82
C PHE A 79 -2.96 2.11 -2.23
N ASP A 80 -3.40 3.19 -2.88
CA ASP A 80 -4.53 4.02 -2.41
C ASP A 80 -5.78 3.14 -2.22
N ARG A 81 -6.15 2.35 -3.24
CA ARG A 81 -7.32 1.46 -3.20
C ARG A 81 -7.22 0.41 -2.09
N LEU A 82 -6.07 -0.25 -1.94
CA LEU A 82 -5.91 -1.37 -1.01
C LEU A 82 -5.64 -0.91 0.44
N SER A 83 -5.13 0.31 0.64
CA SER A 83 -4.83 0.87 1.96
C SER A 83 -6.04 0.92 2.87
N GLN A 84 -7.21 1.32 2.34
CA GLN A 84 -8.45 1.38 3.10
C GLN A 84 -8.89 -0.02 3.54
N LYS A 85 -8.86 -0.99 2.63
CA LYS A 85 -9.24 -2.38 2.92
C LYS A 85 -8.30 -3.00 3.95
N ARG A 86 -6.98 -2.78 3.83
CA ARG A 86 -5.99 -3.17 4.84
C ARG A 86 -6.26 -2.51 6.18
N HIS A 87 -6.52 -1.22 6.19
CA HIS A 87 -6.73 -0.48 7.42
C HIS A 87 -7.98 -0.98 8.16
N ASP A 88 -9.05 -1.25 7.42
CA ASP A 88 -10.29 -1.78 7.99
C ASP A 88 -10.14 -3.20 8.53
N LEU A 89 -9.41 -4.08 7.83
CA LEU A 89 -9.21 -5.47 8.25
C LEU A 89 -8.22 -5.63 9.41
N ILE A 90 -7.18 -4.79 9.47
CA ILE A 90 -6.13 -4.90 10.50
C ILE A 90 -6.51 -4.13 11.78
N HIS A 91 -7.15 -2.97 11.65
CA HIS A 91 -7.47 -2.11 12.79
C HIS A 91 -8.93 -2.20 13.24
N GLY A 92 -9.78 -2.97 12.54
CA GLY A 92 -11.12 -3.30 13.00
C GLY A 92 -11.07 -4.31 14.15
N ALA A 93 -11.91 -4.11 15.17
CA ALA A 93 -12.14 -5.11 16.19
C ALA A 93 -13.02 -6.23 15.62
N VAL A 94 -12.60 -7.50 15.76
CA VAL A 94 -13.42 -8.63 15.29
C VAL A 94 -14.72 -8.70 16.09
N ALA A 95 -15.86 -8.57 15.42
CA ALA A 95 -17.19 -8.59 16.06
C ALA A 95 -17.65 -10.02 16.37
N SER A 96 -17.23 -10.99 15.55
CA SER A 96 -17.50 -12.42 15.73
C SER A 96 -16.34 -13.26 15.18
N LEU A 97 -15.93 -14.28 15.93
CA LEU A 97 -14.89 -15.24 15.53
C LEU A 97 -15.39 -16.30 14.53
N SER A 98 -16.72 -16.44 14.44
CA SER A 98 -17.41 -17.29 13.47
C SER A 98 -18.05 -16.42 12.40
N PRO A 99 -18.01 -16.82 11.12
CA PRO A 99 -18.68 -16.08 10.08
C PRO A 99 -20.19 -16.09 10.32
N VAL A 100 -20.84 -14.96 10.04
CA VAL A 100 -22.30 -14.85 10.01
C VAL A 100 -22.69 -14.87 8.54
N GLY A 101 -23.20 -16.01 8.06
CA GLY A 101 -23.32 -16.27 6.63
C GLY A 101 -21.95 -16.50 5.99
N ASP A 102 -21.65 -15.80 4.89
CA ASP A 102 -20.35 -15.83 4.19
C ASP A 102 -19.37 -14.75 4.66
N ALA A 103 -19.69 -14.00 5.72
CA ALA A 103 -18.93 -12.83 6.13
C ALA A 103 -18.30 -12.94 7.52
N PHE A 104 -17.06 -12.45 7.64
CA PHE A 104 -16.50 -12.03 8.92
C PHE A 104 -16.83 -10.56 9.16
N SER A 105 -17.41 -10.26 10.32
CA SER A 105 -17.76 -8.89 10.71
C SER A 105 -16.71 -8.30 11.66
N PHE A 106 -16.41 -7.03 11.43
CA PHE A 106 -15.54 -6.20 12.25
C PHE A 106 -16.29 -4.93 12.64
N VAL A 107 -16.00 -4.40 13.81
CA VAL A 107 -16.41 -3.05 14.24
C VAL A 107 -15.20 -2.15 14.18
N LYS A 108 -15.37 -0.99 13.58
CA LYS A 108 -14.34 0.04 13.52
C LYS A 108 -14.87 1.35 14.08
N LEU A 109 -14.01 2.05 14.83
CA LEU A 109 -14.26 3.40 15.30
C LEU A 109 -13.57 4.39 14.36
N ASP A 110 -14.35 5.14 13.60
CA ASP A 110 -13.84 6.27 12.83
C ASP A 110 -14.00 7.55 13.66
N VAL A 111 -13.12 8.53 13.46
CA VAL A 111 -13.21 9.85 14.11
C VAL A 111 -13.82 10.84 13.12
N LYS A 112 -14.96 11.43 13.49
CA LYS A 112 -15.63 12.47 12.71
C LYS A 112 -16.08 13.58 13.66
N ASP A 113 -15.81 14.83 13.31
CA ASP A 113 -16.18 16.00 14.12
C ASP A 113 -15.71 15.92 15.59
N ASN A 114 -14.54 15.29 15.82
CA ASN A 114 -13.96 14.97 17.14
C ASN A 114 -14.72 13.93 17.98
N PHE A 115 -15.65 13.18 17.37
CA PHE A 115 -16.38 12.08 18.01
C PHE A 115 -16.06 10.73 17.38
N HIS A 116 -16.12 9.67 18.19
CA HIS A 116 -15.99 8.29 17.70
C HIS A 116 -17.32 7.77 17.17
N HIS A 117 -17.32 7.31 15.93
CA HIS A 117 -18.47 6.66 15.30
C HIS A 117 -18.13 5.21 14.97
N ALA A 118 -18.93 4.29 15.49
CA ALA A 118 -18.82 2.89 15.14
C ALA A 118 -19.42 2.64 13.76
N ARG A 119 -18.71 1.89 12.92
CA ARG A 119 -19.27 1.27 11.71
C ARG A 119 -18.92 -0.21 11.63
N GLU A 120 -19.80 -0.97 10.98
CA GLU A 120 -19.53 -2.36 10.65
C GLU A 120 -18.71 -2.45 9.35
N VAL A 121 -17.73 -3.34 9.33
CA VAL A 121 -17.00 -3.76 8.14
C VAL A 121 -17.23 -5.25 7.96
N ARG A 122 -17.55 -5.67 6.73
CA ARG A 122 -17.71 -7.09 6.39
C ARG A 122 -16.64 -7.50 5.40
N LEU A 123 -15.99 -8.62 5.68
CA LEU A 123 -15.14 -9.34 4.73
C LEU A 123 -15.89 -10.58 4.30
N GLN A 124 -16.36 -10.61 3.05
CA GLN A 124 -16.97 -11.82 2.50
C GLN A 124 -15.86 -12.83 2.15
N ALA A 125 -16.07 -14.11 2.43
CA ALA A 125 -15.08 -15.14 2.09
C ALA A 125 -14.86 -15.20 0.56
N SER A 126 -15.92 -14.95 -0.21
CA SER A 126 -15.89 -14.82 -1.68
C SER A 126 -15.02 -13.66 -2.21
N GLU A 127 -14.76 -12.61 -1.42
CA GLU A 127 -13.86 -11.52 -1.81
C GLU A 127 -12.37 -11.88 -1.64
N PHE A 128 -12.08 -12.90 -0.82
CA PHE A 128 -10.73 -13.20 -0.38
C PHE A 128 -9.79 -13.61 -1.55
N PRO A 129 -10.20 -14.47 -2.51
CA PRO A 129 -9.34 -14.82 -3.64
C PRO A 129 -8.91 -13.61 -4.48
N ALA A 130 -9.82 -12.65 -4.71
CA ALA A 130 -9.50 -11.43 -5.45
C ALA A 130 -8.55 -10.53 -4.65
N LEU A 131 -8.80 -10.34 -3.35
CA LEU A 131 -7.91 -9.59 -2.46
C LEU A 131 -6.51 -10.19 -2.38
N THR A 132 -6.41 -11.52 -2.30
CA THR A 132 -5.15 -12.27 -2.32
C THR A 132 -4.36 -11.95 -3.57
N LYS A 133 -5.00 -12.04 -4.75
CA LYS A 133 -4.35 -11.74 -6.03
C LYS A 133 -3.89 -10.29 -6.10
N ASP A 134 -4.72 -9.35 -5.67
CA ASP A 134 -4.41 -7.93 -5.66
C ASP A 134 -3.21 -7.60 -4.76
N LEU A 135 -3.12 -8.19 -3.57
CA LEU A 135 -2.01 -7.97 -2.63
C LEU A 135 -0.70 -8.60 -3.11
N VAL A 136 -0.74 -9.81 -3.67
CA VAL A 136 0.44 -10.46 -4.27
C VAL A 136 0.96 -9.61 -5.43
N ARG A 137 0.04 -9.16 -6.29
CA ARG A 137 0.39 -8.29 -7.42
C ARG A 137 0.96 -6.95 -6.96
N LEU A 138 0.37 -6.32 -5.94
CA LEU A 138 0.87 -5.06 -5.38
C LEU A 138 2.33 -5.18 -4.96
N GLY A 139 2.68 -6.24 -4.22
CA GLY A 139 4.06 -6.48 -3.79
C GLY A 139 5.01 -6.75 -4.96
N ALA A 140 4.57 -7.54 -5.94
CA ALA A 140 5.35 -7.83 -7.14
C ALA A 140 5.62 -6.58 -7.98
N ASP A 141 4.57 -5.79 -8.25
CA ASP A 141 4.65 -4.55 -9.04
C ASP A 141 5.51 -3.50 -8.32
N ALA A 142 5.37 -3.34 -7.00
CA ALA A 142 6.23 -2.45 -6.21
C ALA A 142 7.71 -2.85 -6.29
N THR A 143 8.00 -4.14 -6.16
CA THR A 143 9.38 -4.67 -6.24
C THR A 143 9.97 -4.49 -7.63
N ALA A 144 9.19 -4.80 -8.67
CA ALA A 144 9.62 -4.66 -10.06
C ALA A 144 9.93 -3.20 -10.40
N LEU A 145 9.04 -2.27 -10.01
CA LEU A 145 9.25 -0.85 -10.25
C LEU A 145 10.45 -0.31 -9.46
N ALA A 146 10.60 -0.68 -8.18
CA ALA A 146 11.76 -0.29 -7.36
C ALA A 146 13.08 -0.67 -8.05
N ARG A 147 13.16 -1.90 -8.57
CA ARG A 147 14.33 -2.39 -9.30
C ARG A 147 14.58 -1.60 -10.60
N LYS A 148 13.56 -1.44 -11.45
CA LYS A 148 13.67 -0.68 -12.70
C LYS A 148 14.15 0.76 -12.46
N VAL A 149 13.62 1.41 -11.43
CA VAL A 149 13.98 2.77 -11.04
C VAL A 149 15.42 2.82 -10.51
N TRP A 150 15.82 1.85 -9.70
CA TRP A 150 17.20 1.72 -9.23
C TRP A 150 18.16 1.60 -10.41
N ASP A 151 17.92 0.64 -11.31
CA ASP A 151 18.76 0.38 -12.49
C ASP A 151 18.82 1.60 -13.43
N GLN A 152 17.74 2.39 -13.53
CA GLN A 152 17.71 3.61 -14.33
C GLN A 152 18.50 4.78 -13.70
N CYS A 153 18.53 4.85 -12.37
CA CYS A 153 19.08 6.00 -11.65
C CYS A 153 20.52 5.79 -11.17
N VAL A 154 20.90 4.55 -10.90
CA VAL A 154 22.26 4.17 -10.51
C VAL A 154 23.02 3.78 -11.77
N LYS A 155 24.08 4.53 -12.10
CA LYS A 155 24.96 4.14 -13.22
C LYS A 155 25.65 2.82 -12.86
N PRO A 156 25.81 1.87 -13.81
CA PRO A 156 26.80 0.82 -13.61
C PRO A 156 28.16 1.50 -13.47
N THR A 157 28.78 1.33 -12.30
CA THR A 157 30.19 1.66 -12.05
C THR A 157 31.10 0.85 -12.95
#